data_AF-A0A7C8FWK6-F1
#
_entry.id   AF-A0A7C8FWK6-F1
#
_cell.length_a   1.000
_cell.length_b   1.000
_cell.length_c   1.000
_cell.angle_alpha   90.00
_cell.angle_beta   90.00
_cell.angle_gamma   90.00
#
_symmetry.space_group_name_H-M   'P 1'
#
loop_
_entity.id
_entity.type
_entity.pdbx_description
1 polymer ?
#
loop_
_entity_poly.entity_id
_entity_poly.type
_entity_poly.pdbx_seq_one_letter_code
_entity_poly.pdbx_strand_id
1 'polypeptide(L)'
;MRRDMDLVRRILKDMAEAGGPLKASAFVTEGTTFEEVCYHFRIMDEAGLIKATVTYAGDAPYFAVASELTWEGNDFLATVESDTIWQKVKSRVAKATGDASFSVFKAVAVKMTEAAVMAGL
;
A
#
# COMPACT_ATOMS: atom_id res chain seq x y z
N MET A 1 -9.38 12.38 -2.83
CA MET A 1 -9.47 10.93 -3.11
C MET A 1 -9.29 10.19 -1.79
N ARG A 2 -9.88 9.00 -1.63
CA ARG A 2 -9.73 8.21 -0.40
C ARG A 2 -8.59 7.22 -0.59
N ARG A 3 -7.86 6.93 0.50
CA ARG A 3 -6.84 5.88 0.50
C ARG A 3 -7.50 4.51 0.43
N ASP A 4 -7.08 3.72 -0.53
CA ASP A 4 -7.42 2.32 -0.74
C ASP A 4 -6.25 1.44 -0.29
N MET A 5 -6.48 0.66 0.77
CA MET A 5 -5.47 -0.21 1.35
C MET A 5 -5.20 -1.46 0.51
N ASP A 6 -6.16 -1.93 -0.30
CA ASP A 6 -5.95 -3.04 -1.23
C ASP A 6 -5.02 -2.59 -2.38
N LEU A 7 -5.18 -1.36 -2.88
CA LEU A 7 -4.25 -0.78 -3.85
C LEU A 7 -2.84 -0.58 -3.27
N VAL A 8 -2.74 -0.06 -2.03
CA VAL A 8 -1.44 0.06 -1.31
C VAL A 8 -0.74 -1.29 -1.25
N ARG A 9 -1.43 -2.34 -0.80
CA ARG A 9 -0.85 -3.69 -0.69
C ARG A 9 -0.40 -4.23 -2.04
N ARG A 10 -1.21 -4.05 -3.09
CA ARG A 10 -0.86 -4.50 -4.44
C ARG A 10 0.40 -3.81 -4.96
N ILE A 11 0.51 -2.48 -4.81
CA ILE A 11 1.70 -1.73 -5.21
C ILE A 11 2.95 -2.27 -4.52
N LEU A 12 2.89 -2.52 -3.21
CA LEU A 12 4.04 -3.05 -2.47
C LEU A 12 4.46 -4.44 -2.96
N LYS A 13 3.50 -5.34 -3.21
CA LYS A 13 3.76 -6.69 -3.74
C LYS A 13 4.40 -6.62 -5.13
N ASP A 14 3.77 -5.90 -6.05
CA ASP A 14 4.25 -5.81 -7.43
C ASP A 14 5.66 -5.18 -7.48
N MET A 15 5.95 -4.20 -6.62
CA MET A 15 7.29 -3.61 -6.51
C MET A 15 8.33 -4.57 -5.94
N ALA A 16 7.96 -5.43 -4.98
CA ALA A 16 8.87 -6.46 -4.45
C ALA A 16 9.25 -7.50 -5.51
N GLU A 17 8.34 -7.78 -6.45
CA GLU A 17 8.52 -8.78 -7.51
C GLU A 17 9.20 -8.21 -8.78
N ALA A 18 8.97 -6.94 -9.13
CA ALA A 18 9.37 -6.37 -10.41
C ALA A 18 10.89 -6.17 -10.59
N GLY A 19 11.66 -6.08 -9.49
CA GLY A 19 13.10 -5.86 -9.54
C GLY A 19 13.54 -4.50 -10.13
N GLY A 20 12.60 -3.57 -10.32
CA GLY A 20 12.85 -2.25 -10.91
C GLY A 20 11.63 -1.32 -10.86
N PRO A 21 11.74 -0.08 -11.36
CA PRO A 21 10.69 0.93 -11.25
C PRO A 21 9.40 0.54 -11.99
N LEU A 22 8.25 0.85 -11.37
CA LEU A 22 6.93 0.61 -11.95
C LEU A 22 6.20 1.92 -12.24
N LYS A 23 5.68 2.05 -13.46
CA LYS A 23 4.86 3.21 -13.86
C LYS A 23 3.46 3.08 -13.28
N ALA A 24 2.82 4.20 -12.94
CA ALA A 24 1.45 4.21 -12.45
C ALA A 24 0.44 3.54 -13.42
N SER A 25 0.70 3.60 -14.73
CA SER A 25 -0.12 2.93 -15.74
C SER A 25 -0.21 1.41 -15.56
N ALA A 26 0.77 0.77 -14.91
CA ALA A 26 0.72 -0.67 -14.60
C ALA A 26 -0.35 -1.02 -13.55
N PHE A 27 -0.82 -0.03 -12.79
CA PHE A 27 -1.80 -0.21 -11.73
C PHE A 27 -3.20 0.28 -12.11
N VAL A 28 -3.38 0.82 -13.31
CA VAL A 28 -4.69 1.26 -13.81
C VAL A 28 -5.53 0.04 -14.17
N THR A 29 -6.78 0.05 -13.74
CA THR A 29 -7.77 -0.99 -14.05
C THR A 29 -9.11 -0.33 -14.42
N GLU A 30 -10.12 -1.11 -14.79
CA GLU A 30 -11.47 -0.60 -14.99
C GLU A 30 -12.03 0.10 -13.73
N GLY A 31 -11.66 -0.38 -12.54
CA GLY A 31 -12.07 0.19 -11.25
C GLY A 31 -11.02 1.08 -10.58
N THR A 32 -9.91 1.41 -11.25
CA THR A 32 -8.85 2.25 -10.68
C THR A 32 -8.25 3.14 -11.75
N THR A 33 -8.53 4.43 -11.66
CA THR A 33 -8.07 5.45 -12.59
C THR A 33 -6.58 5.77 -12.42
N PHE A 34 -5.98 6.37 -13.46
CA PHE A 34 -4.59 6.83 -13.39
C PHE A 34 -4.36 7.88 -12.29
N GLU A 35 -5.32 8.79 -12.11
CA GLU A 35 -5.28 9.79 -11.05
C GLU A 35 -5.30 9.15 -9.66
N GLU A 36 -6.09 8.07 -9.48
CA GLU A 36 -6.12 7.31 -8.23
C GLU A 36 -4.77 6.69 -7.92
N VAL A 37 -4.13 6.07 -8.90
CA VAL A 37 -2.78 5.50 -8.71
C VAL A 37 -1.77 6.59 -8.38
N CYS A 38 -1.79 7.73 -9.10
CA CYS A 38 -0.88 8.84 -8.83
C CYS A 38 -1.07 9.41 -7.42
N TYR A 39 -2.32 9.54 -6.98
CA TYR A 39 -2.64 9.91 -5.60
C TYR A 39 -2.04 8.92 -4.60
N HIS A 40 -2.16 7.62 -4.83
CA HIS A 40 -1.59 6.58 -3.96
C HIS A 40 -0.07 6.62 -3.94
N PHE A 41 0.58 6.78 -5.09
CA PHE A 41 2.04 6.93 -5.15
C PHE A 41 2.52 8.09 -4.29
N ARG A 42 1.86 9.26 -4.39
CA ARG A 42 2.19 10.44 -3.59
C ARG A 42 2.04 10.18 -2.09
N ILE A 43 0.88 9.68 -1.64
CA ILE A 43 0.65 9.48 -0.19
C ILE A 43 1.48 8.32 0.39
N MET A 44 1.85 7.33 -0.43
CA MET A 44 2.73 6.24 -0.02
C MET A 44 4.18 6.71 0.10
N ASP A 45 4.63 7.62 -0.76
CA ASP A 45 5.93 8.30 -0.64
C ASP A 45 5.97 9.20 0.60
N GLU A 46 4.92 9.98 0.85
CA GLU A 46 4.75 10.79 2.07
C GLU A 46 4.74 9.95 3.35
N ALA A 47 4.13 8.76 3.30
CA ALA A 47 4.12 7.79 4.40
C ALA A 47 5.45 7.03 4.55
N GLY A 48 6.40 7.25 3.63
CA GLY A 48 7.70 6.59 3.64
C GLY A 48 7.62 5.09 3.34
N LEU A 49 6.63 4.63 2.56
CA LEU A 49 6.52 3.23 2.14
C LEU A 49 7.30 2.96 0.87
N ILE A 50 7.21 3.87 -0.10
CA ILE A 50 7.91 3.77 -1.38
C ILE A 50 8.68 5.06 -1.64
N LYS A 51 9.54 5.04 -2.65
CA LYS A 51 9.97 6.26 -3.34
C LYS A 51 9.19 6.40 -4.63
N ALA A 52 8.55 7.55 -4.80
CA ALA A 52 7.80 7.83 -6.01
C ALA A 52 8.02 9.25 -6.54
N THR A 53 7.87 9.41 -7.84
CA THR A 53 7.82 10.71 -8.51
C THR A 53 6.49 10.82 -9.24
N VAL A 54 5.76 11.91 -9.00
CA VAL A 54 4.53 12.26 -9.70
C VAL A 54 4.71 13.64 -10.32
N THR A 55 4.63 13.71 -11.65
CA THR A 55 4.76 14.93 -12.43
C THR A 55 3.39 15.35 -12.95
N TYR A 56 3.09 16.65 -12.80
CA TYR A 56 1.82 17.24 -13.20
C TYR A 56 1.99 18.07 -14.48
N ALA A 57 0.94 18.09 -15.31
CA ALA A 57 0.78 19.01 -16.43
C ALA A 57 -0.47 19.87 -16.17
N GLY A 58 -0.25 21.07 -15.63
CA GLY A 58 -1.33 21.85 -15.00
C GLY A 58 -1.82 21.16 -13.74
N ASP A 59 -3.13 21.01 -13.59
CA ASP A 59 -3.74 20.40 -12.41
C ASP A 59 -3.89 18.86 -12.50
N ALA A 60 -3.52 18.26 -13.64
CA ALA A 60 -3.66 16.82 -13.87
C ALA A 60 -2.31 16.10 -13.77
N PRO A 61 -2.24 14.92 -13.12
CA PRO A 61 -1.03 14.10 -13.15
C PRO A 61 -0.80 13.60 -14.59
N TYR A 62 0.42 13.78 -15.08
CA TYR A 62 0.83 13.40 -16.44
C TYR A 62 1.72 12.16 -16.45
N PHE A 63 2.59 12.03 -15.45
CA PHE A 63 3.53 10.92 -15.35
C PHE A 63 3.75 10.56 -13.90
N ALA A 64 3.79 9.27 -13.58
CA ALA A 64 4.12 8.80 -12.25
C ALA A 64 4.88 7.48 -12.29
N VAL A 65 5.90 7.37 -11.46
CA VAL A 65 6.74 6.17 -11.30
C VAL A 65 7.05 5.95 -9.83
N ALA A 66 6.93 4.70 -9.39
CA ALA A 66 7.43 4.23 -8.10
C ALA A 66 8.79 3.55 -8.36
N SER A 67 9.86 4.07 -7.77
CA SER A 67 11.23 3.66 -8.08
C SER A 67 11.74 2.53 -7.19
N GLU A 68 11.39 2.53 -5.91
CA GLU A 68 11.85 1.53 -4.94
C GLU A 68 10.93 1.41 -3.72
N LEU A 69 10.95 0.24 -3.08
CA LEU A 69 10.45 0.08 -1.73
C LEU A 69 11.44 0.69 -0.75
N THR A 70 10.93 1.42 0.24
CA THR A 70 11.76 1.82 1.38
C THR A 70 11.91 0.66 2.38
N TRP A 71 12.76 0.83 3.39
CA TRP A 71 12.83 -0.11 4.51
C TRP A 71 11.47 -0.30 5.20
N GLU A 72 10.81 0.81 5.53
CA GLU A 72 9.50 0.83 6.18
C GLU A 72 8.41 0.20 5.29
N GLY A 73 8.52 0.36 3.97
CA GLY A 73 7.66 -0.33 3.00
C GLY A 73 7.83 -1.85 3.01
N ASN A 74 9.08 -2.34 3.09
CA ASN A 74 9.37 -3.76 3.21
C ASN A 74 8.84 -4.33 4.53
N ASP A 75 9.08 -3.65 5.65
CA ASP A 75 8.57 -4.06 6.96
C ASP A 75 7.04 -4.11 6.97
N PHE A 76 6.38 -3.09 6.42
CA PHE A 76 4.93 -3.09 6.32
C PHE A 76 4.44 -4.21 5.39
N LEU A 77 5.05 -4.40 4.22
CA LEU A 77 4.70 -5.49 3.31
C LEU A 77 4.76 -6.85 4.00
N ALA A 78 5.84 -7.15 4.72
CA ALA A 78 5.99 -8.41 5.46
C ALA A 78 4.83 -8.65 6.46
N THR A 79 4.27 -7.59 7.05
CA THR A 79 3.12 -7.71 7.96
C THR A 79 1.80 -8.01 7.26
N VAL A 80 1.67 -7.62 5.98
CA VAL A 80 0.41 -7.73 5.21
C VAL A 80 0.52 -8.67 4.01
N GLU A 81 1.64 -9.35 3.81
CA GLU A 81 1.88 -10.21 2.65
C GLU A 81 0.95 -11.43 2.65
N SER A 82 0.72 -12.04 3.81
CA SER A 82 -0.20 -13.17 3.97
C SER A 82 -1.65 -12.75 3.74
N ASP A 83 -2.34 -13.38 2.79
CA ASP A 83 -3.77 -13.14 2.55
C ASP A 83 -4.62 -13.41 3.80
N THR A 84 -4.28 -14.44 4.57
CA THR A 84 -4.99 -14.77 5.82
C THR A 84 -4.85 -13.65 6.85
N ILE A 85 -3.64 -13.12 7.04
CA ILE A 85 -3.41 -12.00 7.96
C ILE A 85 -4.10 -10.75 7.43
N TRP A 86 -3.98 -10.46 6.13
CA TRP A 86 -4.61 -9.32 5.48
C TRP A 86 -6.12 -9.26 5.71
N GLN A 87 -6.83 -10.36 5.46
CA GLN A 87 -8.28 -10.40 5.66
C GLN A 87 -8.67 -10.22 7.13
N LYS A 88 -7.89 -10.77 8.07
CA LYS A 88 -8.10 -10.56 9.51
C LYS A 88 -7.93 -9.09 9.89
N VAL A 89 -6.89 -8.43 9.39
CA VAL A 89 -6.64 -7.00 9.64
C VAL A 89 -7.79 -6.15 9.10
N LYS A 90 -8.17 -6.33 7.83
CA LYS A 90 -9.29 -5.60 7.22
C LYS A 90 -10.58 -5.81 8.00
N SER A 91 -10.89 -7.05 8.37
CA SER A 91 -12.10 -7.36 9.16
C SER A 91 -12.10 -6.66 10.52
N ARG A 92 -10.96 -6.64 11.23
CA ARG A 92 -10.85 -5.97 12.54
C ARG A 92 -11.00 -4.45 12.43
N VAL A 93 -10.34 -3.84 11.46
CA VAL A 93 -10.43 -2.38 11.22
C VAL A 93 -11.86 -1.99 10.85
N ALA A 94 -12.48 -2.71 9.91
CA ALA A 94 -13.83 -2.44 9.45
C ALA A 94 -14.87 -2.54 10.60
N LYS A 95 -14.74 -3.56 11.46
CA LYS A 95 -15.65 -3.75 12.62
C LYS A 95 -15.51 -2.66 13.68
N ALA A 96 -14.33 -2.07 13.84
CA ALA A 96 -14.07 -1.11 14.91
C ALA A 96 -14.47 0.33 14.51
N THR A 97 -14.06 0.78 13.32
CA THR A 97 -14.17 2.19 12.93
C THR A 97 -14.59 2.40 11.47
N GLY A 98 -14.83 1.31 10.72
CA GLY A 98 -15.05 1.34 9.27
C GLY A 98 -13.75 1.56 8.49
N ASP A 99 -13.07 2.66 8.77
CA ASP A 99 -11.73 2.99 8.26
C ASP A 99 -10.85 3.52 9.40
N ALA A 100 -9.54 3.46 9.25
CA ALA A 100 -8.60 3.85 10.27
C ALA A 100 -7.43 4.65 9.69
N SER A 101 -6.74 5.41 10.53
CA SER A 101 -5.47 6.02 10.13
C SER A 101 -4.45 4.96 9.71
N PHE A 102 -3.41 5.34 8.95
CA PHE A 102 -2.35 4.40 8.59
C PHE A 102 -1.67 3.79 9.81
N SER A 103 -1.38 4.61 10.82
CA SER A 103 -0.73 4.17 12.05
C SER A 103 -1.54 3.11 12.79
N VAL A 104 -2.87 3.28 12.88
CA VAL A 104 -3.75 2.29 13.50
C VAL A 104 -3.82 1.02 12.67
N PHE A 105 -3.95 1.15 11.34
CA PHE A 105 -3.96 -0.01 10.43
C PHE A 105 -2.67 -0.83 10.57
N LYS A 106 -1.50 -0.17 10.53
CA LYS A 106 -0.18 -0.79 10.72
C LYS A 106 -0.08 -1.47 12.08
N ALA A 107 -0.51 -0.82 13.16
CA ALA A 107 -0.47 -1.41 14.49
C ALA A 107 -1.33 -2.68 14.62
N VAL A 108 -2.50 -2.71 13.96
CA VAL A 108 -3.33 -3.92 13.91
C VAL A 108 -2.64 -5.03 13.11
N ALA A 109 -2.03 -4.71 11.96
CA ALA A 109 -1.28 -5.67 11.16
C ALA A 109 -0.15 -6.32 11.95
N VAL A 110 0.71 -5.52 12.59
CA VAL A 110 1.82 -6.00 13.42
C VAL A 110 1.32 -6.96 14.50
N LYS A 111 0.26 -6.59 15.26
CA LYS A 111 -0.29 -7.45 16.31
C LYS A 111 -0.82 -8.79 15.78
N MET A 112 -1.37 -8.81 14.56
CA MET A 112 -1.86 -10.06 13.95
C MET A 112 -0.70 -10.94 13.50
N THR A 113 0.38 -10.35 12.96
CA THR A 113 1.59 -11.07 12.59
C THR A 113 2.30 -11.63 13.81
N GLU A 114 2.48 -10.84 14.89
CA GLU A 114 3.06 -11.31 16.15
C GLU A 114 2.27 -12.50 16.72
N ALA A 115 0.95 -12.42 16.73
CA ALA A 115 0.10 -13.51 17.20
C ALA A 115 0.24 -14.79 16.34
N ALA A 116 0.46 -14.66 15.03
CA ALA A 116 0.71 -15.79 14.14
C ALA A 116 2.06 -16.45 14.43
N VAL A 117 3.13 -15.64 14.54
CA VAL A 117 4.48 -16.12 14.87
C VAL A 117 4.49 -16.87 16.21
N MET A 118 3.85 -16.32 17.24
CA MET A 118 3.77 -16.95 18.56
C MET A 118 2.92 -18.23 18.58
N ALA A 119 1.99 -18.38 17.62
CA ALA A 119 1.20 -19.59 17.47
C ALA A 119 1.94 -20.71 16.70
N GLY A 120 3.16 -20.47 16.22
CA GLY A 120 3.94 -21.44 15.44
C GLY A 120 3.40 -21.67 14.02
N LEU A 121 2.72 -20.66 13.46
CA LEU A 121 2.19 -20.65 12.10
C LEU A 121 3.09 -19.82 11.18
#